data_AF-A0A6S7EKR4-F1
#
_entry.id   AF-A0A6S7EKR4-F1
#
_cell.length_a   1.000
_cell.length_b   1.000
_cell.length_c   1.000
_cell.angle_alpha   90.00
_cell.angle_beta   90.00
_cell.angle_gamma   90.00
#
_symmetry.space_group_name_H-M   'P 1'
#
loop_
_entity.id
_entity.type
_entity.pdbx_description
1 polymer ?
#
loop_
_entity_poly.entity_id
_entity_poly.type
_entity_poly.pdbx_seq_one_letter_code
_entity_poly.pdbx_strand_id
1 'polypeptide(L)'
;MDRSGFTEEQIRQALKQAAQGTPISEICGKMGIGASVFHSWKVHYEGLAHYELKLLNRLEDECNRLERLIAILALNKVILQDSLGAKE
;
A
#
# COMPACT_ATOMS: atom_id res chain seq x y z
N MET A 1 -5.61 15.79 -11.48
CA MET A 1 -4.34 16.45 -11.86
C MET A 1 -4.11 17.55 -10.86
N ASP A 2 -3.17 17.34 -9.93
CA ASP A 2 -2.81 18.38 -8.98
C ASP A 2 -2.33 19.62 -9.75
N ARG A 3 -2.89 20.78 -9.40
CA ARG A 3 -2.69 22.05 -10.11
C ARG A 3 -1.29 22.64 -9.89
N SER A 4 -0.40 21.93 -9.20
CA SER A 4 0.99 22.32 -9.02
C SER A 4 1.82 21.69 -10.12
N GLY A 5 2.61 22.47 -10.85
CA GLY A 5 3.49 22.01 -11.94
C GLY A 5 4.64 21.09 -11.50
N PHE A 6 4.51 20.37 -10.38
CA PHE A 6 5.43 19.38 -9.87
C PHE A 6 4.88 17.98 -10.15
N THR A 7 5.75 17.11 -10.63
CA THR A 7 5.45 15.69 -10.79
C THR A 7 5.41 14.99 -9.43
N GLU A 8 4.64 13.91 -9.35
CA GLU A 8 4.57 13.07 -8.15
C GLU A 8 5.95 12.59 -7.69
N GLU A 9 6.84 12.25 -8.63
CA GLU A 9 8.20 11.81 -8.32
C GLU A 9 9.04 12.93 -7.68
N GLN A 10 8.91 14.17 -8.15
CA GLN A 10 9.57 15.33 -7.53
C GLN A 10 9.07 15.55 -6.10
N ILE A 11 7.76 15.41 -5.87
CA ILE A 11 7.17 15.55 -4.54
C ILE A 11 7.69 14.44 -3.61
N ARG A 12 7.70 13.18 -4.08
CA ARG A 12 8.20 12.04 -3.32
C ARG A 12 9.69 12.18 -2.97
N GLN A 13 10.51 12.67 -3.90
CA GLN A 13 11.93 12.93 -3.64
C GLN A 13 12.14 14.03 -2.60
N ALA A 14 11.34 15.10 -2.64
CA ALA A 14 11.38 16.18 -1.66
C ALA A 14 11.03 15.67 -0.24
N LEU A 15 9.96 14.88 -0.13
CA LEU A 15 9.55 14.27 1.14
C LEU A 15 10.62 13.30 1.66
N LYS A 16 11.27 12.52 0.78
CA LYS A 16 12.37 11.62 1.13
C LYS A 16 13.60 12.37 1.66
N GLN A 17 13.98 13.50 1.05
CA GLN A 17 15.09 14.33 1.54
C GLN A 17 14.81 14.85 2.95
N ALA A 18 13.59 15.29 3.22
CA ALA A 18 13.19 15.72 4.56
C ALA A 18 13.23 14.57 5.58
N ALA A 19 12.78 13.37 5.19
CA ALA A 19 12.86 12.18 6.03
C ALA A 19 14.32 11.75 6.33
N GLN A 20 15.25 12.06 5.42
CA GLN A 20 16.70 11.83 5.59
C GLN A 20 17.40 12.95 6.38
N GLY A 21 16.65 13.95 6.87
CA GLY A 21 17.17 15.02 7.73
C GLY A 21 17.58 16.30 7.01
N THR A 22 17.27 16.44 5.71
CA THR A 22 17.48 17.70 4.99
C THR A 22 16.50 18.77 5.50
N PRO A 23 16.93 19.98 5.86
CA PRO A 23 16.03 21.03 6.34
C PRO A 23 14.94 21.38 5.32
N ILE A 24 13.69 21.50 5.79
CA ILE A 24 12.54 21.84 4.94
C ILE A 24 12.73 23.20 4.25
N SER A 25 13.39 24.15 4.90
CA SER A 25 13.72 25.46 4.32
C SER A 25 14.63 25.36 3.09
N GLU A 26 15.60 24.43 3.11
CA GLU A 26 16.51 24.19 1.98
C GLU A 26 15.78 23.53 0.82
N ILE A 27 14.92 22.55 1.10
CA ILE A 27 14.10 21.87 0.10
C ILE A 27 13.14 22.87 -0.57
N CYS A 28 12.46 23.69 0.24
CA CYS A 28 11.56 24.73 -0.22
C CYS A 28 12.30 25.76 -1.10
N GLY A 29 13.50 26.18 -0.69
CA GLY A 29 14.35 27.09 -1.46
C GLY A 29 14.78 26.52 -2.81
N LYS A 30 15.21 25.25 -2.85
CA LYS A 30 15.63 24.57 -4.10
C LYS A 30 14.47 24.36 -5.07
N MET A 31 13.28 24.05 -4.56
CA MET A 31 12.10 23.78 -5.39
C MET A 31 11.29 25.04 -5.72
N GLY A 32 11.61 26.19 -5.11
CA GLY A 32 10.83 27.42 -5.30
C GLY A 32 9.41 27.34 -4.75
N ILE A 33 9.20 26.54 -3.70
CA ILE A 33 7.88 26.36 -3.06
C ILE A 33 7.86 26.97 -1.66
N GLY A 34 6.67 27.35 -1.20
CA GLY A 34 6.47 27.76 0.19
C GLY A 34 6.35 26.55 1.13
N ALA A 35 6.72 26.71 2.40
CA ALA A 35 6.62 25.67 3.42
C ALA A 35 5.19 25.12 3.58
N SER A 36 4.17 25.95 3.36
CA SER A 36 2.76 25.52 3.36
C SER A 36 2.48 24.44 2.32
N VAL A 37 3.04 24.57 1.11
CA VAL A 37 2.86 23.60 0.03
C VAL A 37 3.54 22.27 0.38
N PHE A 38 4.75 22.35 0.91
CA PHE A 38 5.48 21.17 1.39
C PHE A 38 4.70 20.42 2.50
N HIS A 39 4.13 21.16 3.45
CA HIS A 39 3.30 20.55 4.50
C HIS A 39 2.02 19.92 3.94
N SER A 40 1.36 20.54 2.96
CA SER A 40 0.20 19.93 2.29
C SER A 40 0.56 18.61 1.59
N TRP A 41 1.70 18.56 0.90
CA TRP A 41 2.21 17.31 0.33
C TRP A 41 2.48 16.27 1.40
N LYS A 42 3.16 16.66 2.49
CA LYS A 42 3.45 15.74 3.60
C LYS A 42 2.18 15.08 4.13
N VAL A 43 1.14 15.86 4.43
CA VAL A 43 -0.15 15.34 4.93
C VAL A 43 -0.81 14.41 3.90
N HIS A 44 -0.83 14.79 2.62
CA HIS A 44 -1.46 13.99 1.57
C HIS A 44 -0.78 12.63 1.37
N TYR A 45 0.55 12.64 1.23
CA TYR A 45 1.34 11.44 0.92
C TYR A 45 1.56 10.54 2.15
N GLU A 46 1.66 11.10 3.37
CA GLU A 46 1.68 10.28 4.59
C GLU A 46 0.32 9.59 4.81
N GLY A 47 -0.79 10.28 4.51
CA GLY A 47 -2.12 9.69 4.56
C GLY A 47 -2.33 8.59 3.52
N LEU A 48 -1.81 8.79 2.30
CA LEU A 48 -1.86 7.80 1.22
C LEU A 48 -1.06 6.54 1.58
N ALA A 49 0.17 6.70 2.06
CA ALA A 49 1.01 5.57 2.47
C ALA A 49 0.36 4.71 3.56
N HIS A 50 -0.32 5.34 4.52
CA HIS A 50 -1.07 4.62 5.56
C HIS A 50 -2.30 3.87 5.01
N TYR A 51 -2.98 4.46 4.04
CA TYR A 51 -4.11 3.81 3.36
C TYR A 51 -3.64 2.61 2.52
N GLU A 52 -2.59 2.78 1.73
CA GLU A 52 -2.00 1.71 0.90
C GLU A 52 -1.53 0.55 1.78
N LEU A 53 -0.84 0.82 2.89
CA LEU A 53 -0.40 -0.22 3.82
C LEU A 53 -1.57 -0.99 4.45
N LYS A 54 -2.66 -0.29 4.82
CA LYS A 54 -3.87 -0.96 5.32
C LYS A 54 -4.55 -1.82 4.26
N LEU A 55 -4.59 -1.34 3.02
CA LEU A 55 -5.16 -2.09 1.91
C LEU A 55 -4.33 -3.34 1.61
N LEU A 56 -3.00 -3.22 1.64
CA LEU A 56 -2.07 -4.33 1.45
C LEU A 56 -2.29 -5.42 2.51
N ASN A 57 -2.29 -5.06 3.79
CA ASN A 57 -2.53 -6.01 4.88
C ASN A 57 -3.88 -6.73 4.72
N ARG A 58 -4.94 -5.99 4.33
CA ARG A 58 -6.26 -6.58 4.09
C ARG A 58 -6.26 -7.57 2.93
N LEU A 59 -5.54 -7.27 1.86
CA LEU A 59 -5.40 -8.16 0.70
C LEU A 59 -4.63 -9.43 1.09
N GLU A 60 -3.54 -9.29 1.85
CA GLU A 60 -2.78 -10.42 2.38
C GLU A 60 -3.66 -11.31 3.28
N ASP A 61 -4.45 -10.73 4.18
CA ASP A 61 -5.38 -11.46 5.04
C ASP A 61 -6.43 -12.24 4.23
N GLU A 62 -6.98 -11.63 3.17
CA GLU A 62 -7.94 -12.28 2.28
C GLU A 62 -7.30 -13.39 1.46
N CYS A 63 -6.09 -13.19 0.93
CA CYS A 63 -5.33 -14.25 0.26
C CYS A 63 -5.12 -15.45 1.19
N ASN A 64 -4.64 -15.20 2.41
CA ASN A 64 -4.45 -16.24 3.42
C ASN A 64 -5.76 -16.96 3.78
N ARG A 65 -6.88 -16.22 3.84
CA ARG A 65 -8.21 -16.81 4.08
C ARG A 65 -8.64 -17.71 2.94
N LEU A 66 -8.47 -17.26 1.70
CA LEU A 66 -8.83 -18.03 0.51
C LEU A 66 -7.99 -19.30 0.38
N GLU A 67 -6.69 -19.25 0.64
CA GLU A 67 -5.83 -20.43 0.65
C GLU A 67 -6.31 -21.50 1.64
N ARG A 68 -6.66 -21.09 2.87
CA ARG A 68 -7.22 -22.00 3.88
C ARG A 68 -8.54 -22.63 3.41
N LEU A 69 -9.43 -21.83 2.82
CA LEU A 69 -10.70 -22.34 2.30
C LEU A 69 -10.50 -23.33 1.16
N ILE A 70 -9.58 -23.04 0.24
CA ILE A 70 -9.23 -23.94 -0.87
C ILE A 70 -8.69 -25.27 -0.32
N ALA A 71 -7.80 -25.24 0.66
CA ALA A 71 -7.26 -26.45 1.28
C ALA A 71 -8.36 -27.32 1.92
N ILE A 72 -9.30 -26.71 2.65
CA ILE A 72 -10.44 -27.42 3.25
C ILE A 72 -11.35 -28.02 2.17
N LEU A 73 -11.65 -27.26 1.11
CA LEU A 73 -12.48 -27.74 0.01
C LEU A 73 -11.81 -28.89 -0.75
N ALA A 74 -10.51 -28.81 -0.97
CA ALA A 74 -9.74 -29.87 -1.61
C ALA A 74 -9.76 -31.16 -0.76
N LEU A 75 -9.58 -31.04 0.56
CA LEU A 75 -9.67 -32.16 1.49
C LEU A 75 -11.07 -32.79 1.47
N ASN A 76 -12.12 -31.98 1.56
CA ASN A 76 -13.50 -32.47 1.51
C ASN A 76 -13.81 -33.19 0.20
N LYS A 77 -13.29 -32.69 -0.94
CA LYS A 77 -13.44 -33.35 -2.23
C LYS A 77 -12.84 -34.76 -2.22
N VAL A 78 -11.62 -34.92 -1.67
CA VAL A 78 -10.96 -36.23 -1.56
C VAL A 78 -11.79 -37.18 -0.69
N ILE A 79 -12.21 -36.74 0.50
CA ILE A 79 -13.02 -37.56 1.42
C ILE A 79 -14.33 -38.01 0.76
N LEU A 80 -15.00 -37.11 0.03
CA LEU A 80 -16.25 -37.44 -0.67
C LEU A 80 -16.00 -38.48 -1.77
N GLN A 81 -14.93 -38.34 -2.56
CA GLN A 81 -14.57 -39.30 -3.59
C GLN A 81 -14.24 -40.68 -2.99
N ASP A 82 -13.48 -40.74 -1.91
CA ASP A 82 -13.17 -42.00 -1.21
C ASP A 82 -14.45 -42.67 -0.66
N SER A 83 -15.36 -41.89 -0.07
CA SER A 83 -16.62 -42.43 0.47
C SER A 83 -17.60 -42.92 -0.60
N LEU A 84 -17.49 -42.38 -1.83
CA LEU A 84 -18.27 -42.83 -2.99
C LEU A 84 -17.65 -44.06 -3.63
N GLY A 85 -16.31 -44.14 -3.72
CA GLY A 85 -15.59 -45.29 -4.24
C GLY A 85 -15.64 -46.52 -3.32
N ALA A 86 -15.80 -46.33 -2.01
CA ALA A 86 -15.93 -47.41 -1.03
C ALA A 86 -17.32 -48.09 -1.01
N LYS A 87 -18.25 -47.71 -1.92
CA LYS A 87 -19.60 -48.29 -2.01
C LYS A 87 -19.79 -49.34 -3.11
N GLU A 88 -18.71 -49.75 -3.78
CA GLU A 88 -18.69 -50.88 -4.73
C GLU A 88 -18.02 -52.11 -4.09
#